data_AF-A0AAU3Q7H6-F1
#
_entry.id   AF-A0AAU3Q7H6-F1
#
_cell.length_a   1.000
_cell.length_b   1.000
_cell.length_c   1.000
_cell.angle_alpha   90.00
_cell.angle_beta   90.00
_cell.angle_gamma   90.00
#
_symmetry.space_group_name_H-M   'P 1'
#
loop_
_entity.id
_entity.type
_entity.pdbx_description
1 polymer ?
#
loop_
_entity_poly.entity_id
_entity_poly.type
_entity_poly.pdbx_seq_one_letter_code
_entity_poly.pdbx_strand_id
1 'polypeptide(L)'
;MLVVEVAGKPAFGRICRSELVALGRVSCRGIRPIDMSEIGSSGSVCSGYAAVMPTTRFENGQLVIDGYDSAVAVVDLHGYGGRDRKVAHLGDLAKHHIDLAFVVEATERLLRFPGDPTVVRTALWRSAIVTFARCFDTKSNARQLDLEAAKVYQAGLPRQLQKYMQDLRDKDIAHDDALVTDSKVCAVLGPDNPDTKVIEVLFLHMNADQLSDPTAVPNLRRLAQDAFGWVVAEFERRRELLVEELRGLPYEQLVTLPVPTIQPKKYPHPVSTP
;
A
#
# COMPACT_ATOMS: atom_id res chain seq x y z
N MET A 1 13.69 -21.34 9.06
CA MET A 1 14.08 -19.92 9.26
C MET A 1 14.99 -19.51 8.11
N LEU A 2 14.53 -18.58 7.28
CA LEU A 2 15.33 -18.00 6.19
C LEU A 2 15.81 -16.61 6.58
N VAL A 3 17.06 -16.29 6.26
CA VAL A 3 17.70 -15.02 6.64
C VAL A 3 18.24 -14.33 5.40
N VAL A 4 17.81 -13.10 5.17
CA VAL A 4 18.27 -12.24 4.06
C VAL A 4 19.01 -11.04 4.63
N GLU A 5 20.22 -10.79 4.15
CA GLU A 5 21.06 -9.69 4.61
C GLU A 5 20.56 -8.35 4.06
N VAL A 6 20.40 -7.34 4.93
CA VAL A 6 19.96 -6.01 4.53
C VAL A 6 21.21 -5.14 4.38
N ALA A 7 21.48 -4.69 3.15
CA ALA A 7 22.61 -3.82 2.88
C ALA A 7 22.33 -2.40 3.41
N GLY A 8 22.80 -2.11 4.61
CA GLY A 8 22.76 -0.77 5.21
C GLY A 8 22.61 -0.82 6.72
N LYS A 9 23.36 0.01 7.44
CA LYS A 9 23.14 0.19 8.89
C LYS A 9 21.73 0.75 9.09
N PRO A 10 20.88 0.15 9.95
CA PRO A 10 19.66 0.82 10.37
C PRO A 10 20.07 2.13 11.04
N ALA A 11 19.68 3.25 10.44
CA ALA A 11 19.85 4.57 11.04
C ALA A 11 18.81 4.76 12.16
N PHE A 12 18.87 3.89 13.18
CA PHE A 12 18.28 4.16 14.48
C PHE A 12 19.41 4.60 15.39
N GLY A 13 19.47 5.91 15.64
CA GLY A 13 20.53 6.52 16.44
C GLY A 13 20.51 6.01 17.88
N ARG A 14 21.58 5.33 18.28
CA ARG A 14 22.31 5.66 19.51
C ARG A 14 23.81 5.69 19.24
N ILE A 15 24.42 6.64 19.92
CA ILE A 15 25.76 7.18 19.77
C ILE A 15 26.88 6.18 20.16
N CYS A 16 28.03 6.35 19.50
CA CYS A 16 29.41 5.97 19.85
C CYS A 16 29.99 4.58 19.47
N ARG A 17 30.98 4.67 18.54
CA ARG A 17 32.27 3.93 18.36
C ARG A 17 32.20 2.40 18.20
N SER A 18 32.95 1.71 17.35
CA SER A 18 34.12 1.97 16.50
C SER A 18 34.15 0.89 15.40
N GLU A 19 35.07 1.05 14.43
CA GLU A 19 35.30 0.21 13.25
C GLU A 19 35.27 -1.32 13.47
N LEU A 20 34.72 -2.06 12.50
CA LEU A 20 35.31 -3.31 12.01
C LEU A 20 34.72 -3.67 10.63
N VAL A 21 35.59 -4.04 9.70
CA VAL A 21 35.28 -4.60 8.38
C VAL A 21 35.09 -6.11 8.53
N ALA A 22 34.01 -6.69 8.00
CA ALA A 22 33.92 -8.12 7.74
C ALA A 22 32.92 -8.41 6.61
N LEU A 23 33.38 -9.14 5.60
CA LEU A 23 32.58 -9.79 4.57
C LEU A 23 31.89 -11.02 5.19
N GLY A 24 30.56 -11.05 5.20
CA GLY A 24 29.77 -12.15 5.77
C GLY A 24 29.30 -13.16 4.72
N ARG A 25 29.57 -14.45 4.95
CA ARG A 25 28.96 -15.60 4.25
C ARG A 25 27.68 -16.03 4.97
N VAL A 26 26.73 -16.57 4.20
CA VAL A 26 25.50 -17.22 4.70
C VAL A 26 25.87 -18.38 5.64
N SER A 27 25.27 -18.41 6.83
CA SER A 27 25.46 -19.46 7.85
C SER A 27 24.12 -20.07 8.24
N CYS A 28 23.89 -21.32 7.85
CA CYS A 28 22.80 -22.14 8.37
C CYS A 28 23.28 -22.85 9.65
N ARG A 29 22.66 -22.59 10.80
CA ARG A 29 22.87 -23.41 12.02
C ARG A 29 21.67 -24.31 12.26
N GLY A 30 21.97 -25.59 12.51
CA GLY A 30 21.01 -26.67 12.67
C GLY A 30 20.20 -26.60 13.96
N ILE A 31 19.03 -27.24 13.92
CA ILE A 31 18.14 -27.46 15.06
C ILE A 31 18.06 -28.99 15.28
N ARG A 32 18.14 -29.39 16.56
CA ARG A 32 18.10 -30.78 17.03
C ARG A 32 16.69 -31.40 16.88
N PRO A 33 16.54 -32.73 16.84
CA PRO A 33 15.23 -33.36 16.87
C PRO A 33 14.57 -33.16 18.25
N ILE A 34 13.27 -32.87 18.25
CA ILE A 34 12.42 -32.89 19.44
C ILE A 34 11.83 -34.30 19.56
N ASP A 35 11.93 -34.86 20.76
CA ASP A 35 11.40 -36.16 21.17
C ASP A 35 9.86 -36.12 21.25
N MET A 36 9.19 -37.08 20.62
CA MET A 36 7.73 -37.20 20.57
C MET A 36 7.25 -38.33 21.48
N SER A 37 7.23 -38.06 22.78
CA SER A 37 6.54 -38.91 23.75
C SER A 37 5.55 -38.07 24.57
N GLU A 38 4.35 -37.84 24.01
CA GLU A 38 3.09 -37.68 24.77
C GLU A 38 1.93 -37.45 23.78
N ILE A 39 1.28 -38.55 23.38
CA ILE A 39 -0.02 -38.54 22.70
C ILE A 39 -1.07 -38.93 23.74
N GLY A 40 -1.90 -37.97 24.14
CA GLY A 40 -3.10 -38.17 24.94
C GLY A 40 -4.34 -37.78 24.15
N SER A 41 -5.22 -38.76 23.94
CA SER A 41 -6.42 -38.72 23.11
C SER A 41 -7.58 -37.87 23.69
N SER A 42 -8.27 -37.09 22.85
CA SER A 42 -9.72 -37.25 22.58
C SER A 42 -10.31 -36.09 21.73
N GLY A 43 -10.88 -36.47 20.58
CA GLY A 43 -12.09 -35.92 19.99
C GLY A 43 -12.19 -34.43 19.60
N SER A 44 -11.77 -34.08 18.38
CA SER A 44 -12.59 -33.29 17.44
C SER A 44 -11.92 -33.26 16.05
N VAL A 45 -12.69 -33.65 15.05
CA VAL A 45 -12.30 -33.76 13.63
C VAL A 45 -12.18 -32.36 13.02
N CYS A 46 -11.17 -32.18 12.16
CA CYS A 46 -10.67 -30.93 11.56
C CYS A 46 -9.70 -30.10 12.43
N SER A 47 -8.73 -30.76 13.06
CA SER A 47 -7.44 -30.14 13.38
C SER A 47 -6.37 -30.84 12.56
N GLY A 48 -5.75 -30.12 11.62
CA GLY A 48 -4.72 -30.69 10.76
C GLY A 48 -4.11 -29.62 9.88
N TYR A 49 -3.13 -28.92 10.44
CA TYR A 49 -2.42 -27.76 9.89
C TYR A 49 -3.26 -26.48 9.82
N ALA A 50 -3.32 -25.76 10.94
CA ALA A 50 -3.27 -24.31 10.84
C ALA A 50 -1.94 -24.00 10.13
N ALA A 51 -1.98 -23.84 8.81
CA ALA A 51 -0.81 -23.45 8.04
C ALA A 51 -0.28 -22.16 8.68
N VAL A 52 0.88 -22.26 9.32
CA VAL A 52 1.53 -21.09 9.93
C VAL A 52 1.79 -20.14 8.78
N MET A 53 1.04 -19.06 8.72
CA MET A 53 1.24 -18.04 7.70
C MET A 53 2.67 -17.53 7.83
N PRO A 54 3.42 -17.44 6.71
CA PRO A 54 4.78 -16.97 6.77
C PRO A 54 4.79 -15.55 7.34
N THR A 55 5.68 -15.32 8.31
CA THR A 55 5.85 -14.01 8.94
C THR A 55 7.20 -13.44 8.56
N THR A 56 7.29 -12.11 8.52
CA THR A 56 8.54 -11.40 8.26
C THR A 56 8.85 -10.48 9.42
N ARG A 57 10.13 -10.41 9.81
CA ARG A 57 10.60 -9.48 10.85
C ARG A 57 12.04 -9.06 10.58
N PHE A 58 12.45 -7.93 11.14
CA PHE A 58 13.84 -7.49 11.07
C PHE A 58 14.56 -7.80 12.38
N GLU A 59 15.64 -8.56 12.32
CA GLU A 59 16.46 -8.93 13.47
C GLU A 59 17.94 -8.75 13.12
N ASN A 60 18.69 -8.03 13.97
CA ASN A 60 20.14 -7.82 13.81
C ASN A 60 20.56 -7.31 12.42
N GLY A 61 19.74 -6.45 11.80
CA GLY A 61 20.01 -5.94 10.45
C GLY A 61 19.73 -6.94 9.32
N GLN A 62 18.98 -8.00 9.59
CA GLN A 62 18.58 -9.02 8.61
C GLN A 62 17.06 -9.12 8.55
N LEU A 63 16.52 -9.38 7.35
CA LEU A 63 15.13 -9.76 7.18
C LEU A 63 15.02 -11.26 7.42
N VAL A 64 14.24 -11.65 8.43
CA VAL A 64 13.95 -13.04 8.76
C VAL A 64 12.57 -13.40 8.26
N ILE A 65 12.47 -14.51 7.53
CA ILE A 65 11.22 -15.07 7.02
C ILE A 65 10.99 -16.44 7.69
N ASP A 66 9.90 -16.54 8.45
CA ASP A 66 9.45 -17.77 9.09
C ASP A 66 8.30 -18.42 8.33
N GLY A 67 7.94 -19.65 8.70
CA GLY A 67 6.85 -20.42 8.07
C GLY A 67 7.28 -21.31 6.90
N TYR A 68 8.59 -21.41 6.64
CA TYR A 68 9.17 -22.29 5.62
C TYR A 68 10.20 -23.24 6.23
N ASP A 69 9.74 -24.41 6.67
CA ASP A 69 10.57 -25.39 7.41
C ASP A 69 11.61 -26.09 6.52
N SER A 70 11.28 -26.29 5.24
CA SER A 70 12.12 -26.98 4.26
C SER A 70 12.88 -26.04 3.32
N ALA A 71 12.73 -24.73 3.46
CA ALA A 71 13.35 -23.78 2.55
C ALA A 71 14.87 -23.67 2.79
N VAL A 72 15.62 -23.66 1.69
CA VAL A 72 17.10 -23.64 1.69
C VAL A 72 17.68 -22.28 1.34
N ALA A 73 16.94 -21.46 0.59
CA ALA A 73 17.37 -20.14 0.15
C ALA A 73 16.16 -19.25 -0.19
N VAL A 74 16.38 -17.93 -0.16
CA VAL A 74 15.49 -16.94 -0.76
C VAL A 74 16.26 -16.29 -1.89
N VAL A 75 15.67 -16.22 -3.07
CA VAL A 75 16.29 -15.66 -4.27
C VAL A 75 15.50 -14.47 -4.77
N ASP A 76 16.21 -13.52 -5.37
CA ASP A 76 15.67 -12.36 -6.05
C ASP A 76 15.30 -12.73 -7.48
N LEU A 77 14.04 -12.50 -7.82
CA LEU A 77 13.54 -12.68 -9.17
C LEU A 77 13.60 -11.38 -9.98
N HIS A 78 14.12 -10.28 -9.41
CA HIS A 78 14.28 -9.04 -10.14
C HIS A 78 15.27 -9.22 -11.30
N GLY A 79 14.79 -9.04 -12.53
CA GLY A 79 15.55 -9.29 -13.76
C GLY A 79 15.40 -10.71 -14.32
N TYR A 80 14.76 -11.63 -13.59
CA TYR A 80 14.36 -12.93 -14.13
C TYR A 80 13.37 -12.75 -15.30
N GLY A 81 13.57 -13.48 -16.40
CA GLY A 81 12.81 -13.31 -17.64
C GLY A 81 13.29 -12.16 -18.54
N GLY A 82 14.37 -11.45 -18.16
CA GLY A 82 14.96 -10.39 -18.98
C GLY A 82 14.03 -9.21 -19.21
N ARG A 83 13.60 -9.01 -20.47
CA ARG A 83 12.66 -7.94 -20.84
C ARG A 83 11.20 -8.27 -20.53
N ASP A 84 10.89 -9.52 -20.22
CA ASP A 84 9.54 -9.92 -19.85
C ASP A 84 9.22 -9.37 -18.46
N ARG A 85 8.38 -8.33 -18.43
CA ARG A 85 7.97 -7.60 -17.22
C ARG A 85 7.07 -8.43 -16.28
N LYS A 86 7.15 -9.76 -16.29
CA LYS A 86 6.29 -10.68 -15.51
C LYS A 86 6.48 -10.48 -14.01
N VAL A 87 7.74 -10.47 -13.54
CA VAL A 87 8.06 -10.26 -12.12
C VAL A 87 7.71 -8.83 -11.69
N ALA A 88 8.01 -7.84 -12.54
CA ALA A 88 7.64 -6.45 -12.29
C ALA A 88 6.12 -6.27 -12.14
N HIS A 89 5.34 -6.98 -12.97
CA HIS A 89 3.87 -6.97 -12.89
C HIS A 89 3.38 -7.53 -11.55
N LEU A 90 3.91 -8.67 -11.09
CA LEU A 90 3.57 -9.17 -9.75
C LEU A 90 3.91 -8.18 -8.65
N GLY A 91 5.07 -7.51 -8.76
CA GLY A 91 5.46 -6.43 -7.84
C GLY A 91 4.48 -5.26 -7.85
N ASP A 92 3.99 -4.85 -9.02
CA ASP A 92 3.00 -3.76 -9.12
C ASP A 92 1.62 -4.18 -8.59
N LEU A 93 1.18 -5.41 -8.84
CA LEU A 93 -0.05 -5.96 -8.25
C LEU A 93 0.03 -6.02 -6.72
N ALA A 94 1.18 -6.39 -6.15
CA ALA A 94 1.37 -6.36 -4.70
C ALA A 94 1.26 -4.94 -4.12
N LYS A 95 1.74 -3.91 -4.83
CA LYS A 95 1.55 -2.51 -4.42
C LYS A 95 0.08 -2.11 -4.46
N HIS A 96 -0.62 -2.45 -5.55
CA HIS A 96 -2.07 -2.18 -5.66
C HIS A 96 -2.86 -2.88 -4.56
N HIS A 97 -2.49 -4.11 -4.19
CA HIS A 97 -3.10 -4.86 -3.10
C HIS A 97 -3.01 -4.09 -1.77
N ILE A 98 -1.81 -3.62 -1.39
CA ILE A 98 -1.59 -2.86 -0.15
C ILE A 98 -2.44 -1.58 -0.15
N ASP A 99 -2.45 -0.86 -1.27
CA ASP A 99 -3.17 0.39 -1.40
C ASP A 99 -4.68 0.22 -1.29
N LEU A 100 -5.23 -0.75 -2.02
CA LEU A 100 -6.66 -1.02 -2.02
C LEU A 100 -7.11 -1.60 -0.68
N ALA A 101 -6.29 -2.41 -0.01
CA ALA A 101 -6.57 -2.87 1.36
C ALA A 101 -6.71 -1.68 2.32
N PHE A 102 -5.81 -0.70 2.25
CA PHE A 102 -5.90 0.53 3.03
C PHE A 102 -7.20 1.31 2.71
N VAL A 103 -7.57 1.44 1.43
CA VAL A 103 -8.81 2.15 1.05
C VAL A 103 -10.05 1.45 1.64
N VAL A 104 -10.09 0.11 1.59
CA VAL A 104 -11.17 -0.67 2.20
C VAL A 104 -11.21 -0.45 3.71
N GLU A 105 -10.08 -0.50 4.40
CA GLU A 105 -10.00 -0.26 5.86
C GLU A 105 -10.43 1.16 6.24
N ALA A 106 -9.94 2.17 5.51
CA ALA A 106 -10.27 3.56 5.76
C ALA A 106 -11.77 3.84 5.56
N THR A 107 -12.37 3.30 4.49
CA THR A 107 -13.80 3.45 4.23
C THR A 107 -14.65 2.67 5.22
N GLU A 108 -14.22 1.48 5.66
CA GLU A 108 -14.86 0.74 6.74
C GLU A 108 -14.90 1.55 8.03
N ARG A 109 -13.77 2.17 8.42
CA ARG A 109 -13.69 3.01 9.60
C ARG A 109 -14.65 4.21 9.50
N LEU A 110 -14.68 4.89 8.35
CA LEU A 110 -15.56 6.04 8.13
C LEU A 110 -17.05 5.69 8.29
N LEU A 111 -17.45 4.47 7.88
CA LEU A 111 -18.81 3.97 8.03
C LEU A 111 -19.11 3.52 9.47
N ARG A 112 -18.17 2.81 10.10
CA ARG A 112 -18.36 2.22 11.44
C ARG A 112 -18.31 3.24 12.57
N PHE A 113 -17.56 4.32 12.40
CA PHE A 113 -17.34 5.35 13.43
C PHE A 113 -17.75 6.74 12.91
N PRO A 114 -19.07 7.00 12.72
CA PRO A 114 -19.55 8.30 12.26
C PRO A 114 -19.22 9.45 13.22
N GLY A 115 -19.01 9.14 14.51
CA GLY A 115 -18.63 10.12 15.55
C GLY A 115 -17.13 10.40 15.69
N ASP A 116 -16.27 9.84 14.82
CA ASP A 116 -14.85 10.22 14.80
C ASP A 116 -14.68 11.74 14.60
N PRO A 117 -13.63 12.38 15.16
CA PRO A 117 -13.40 13.81 14.98
C PRO A 117 -13.37 14.19 13.49
N THR A 118 -13.97 15.33 13.13
CA THR A 118 -14.07 15.78 11.72
C THR A 118 -12.72 15.76 11.00
N VAL A 119 -11.65 16.23 11.66
CA VAL A 119 -10.29 16.21 11.09
C VAL A 119 -9.81 14.80 10.73
N VAL A 120 -10.12 13.80 11.56
CA VAL A 120 -9.76 12.40 11.31
C VAL A 120 -10.57 11.85 10.15
N ARG A 121 -11.88 12.13 10.11
CA ARG A 121 -12.76 11.69 9.03
C ARG A 121 -12.33 12.28 7.68
N THR A 122 -12.08 13.58 7.64
CA THR A 122 -11.60 14.28 6.44
C THR A 122 -10.23 13.74 6.00
N ALA A 123 -9.30 13.51 6.94
CA ALA A 123 -7.99 12.96 6.62
C ALA A 123 -8.08 11.54 6.02
N LEU A 124 -8.90 10.67 6.60
CA LEU A 124 -9.13 9.32 6.10
C LEU A 124 -9.78 9.34 4.71
N TRP A 125 -10.80 10.16 4.52
CA TRP A 125 -11.49 10.31 3.24
C TRP A 125 -10.54 10.77 2.13
N ARG A 126 -9.80 11.85 2.36
CA ARG A 126 -8.83 12.37 1.38
C ARG A 126 -7.73 11.37 1.10
N SER A 127 -7.21 10.70 2.13
CA SER A 127 -6.17 9.67 1.97
C SER A 127 -6.68 8.47 1.17
N ALA A 128 -7.91 8.03 1.43
CA ALA A 128 -8.56 6.94 0.71
C ALA A 128 -8.75 7.27 -0.77
N ILE A 129 -9.26 8.47 -1.10
CA ILE A 129 -9.43 8.89 -2.50
C ILE A 129 -8.08 8.97 -3.22
N VAL A 130 -7.08 9.62 -2.63
CA VAL A 130 -5.75 9.74 -3.24
C VAL A 130 -5.13 8.37 -3.47
N THR A 131 -5.26 7.46 -2.49
CA THR A 131 -4.72 6.09 -2.57
C THR A 131 -5.50 5.22 -3.55
N PHE A 132 -6.81 5.42 -3.70
CA PHE A 132 -7.60 4.75 -4.72
C PHE A 132 -7.24 5.26 -6.13
N ALA A 133 -7.25 6.58 -6.32
CA ALA A 133 -7.01 7.21 -7.63
C ALA A 133 -5.62 6.84 -8.18
N ARG A 134 -4.58 6.80 -7.33
CA ARG A 134 -3.23 6.42 -7.75
C ARG A 134 -3.12 5.00 -8.27
N CYS A 135 -4.04 4.09 -7.96
CA CYS A 135 -4.03 2.72 -8.51
C CYS A 135 -4.41 2.69 -9.99
N PHE A 136 -5.10 3.73 -10.48
CA PHE A 136 -5.60 3.87 -11.85
C PHE A 136 -4.93 5.03 -12.60
N ASP A 137 -3.92 5.68 -12.02
CA ASP A 137 -3.23 6.82 -12.62
C ASP A 137 -2.11 6.35 -13.54
N THR A 138 -2.38 6.38 -14.85
CA THR A 138 -1.44 5.99 -15.91
C THR A 138 -0.29 6.96 -16.12
N LYS A 139 -0.29 8.12 -15.44
CA LYS A 139 0.78 9.14 -15.54
C LYS A 139 1.87 8.94 -14.49
N SER A 140 1.63 8.07 -13.50
CA SER A 140 2.57 7.85 -12.41
C SER A 140 3.68 6.88 -12.82
N ASN A 141 4.94 7.33 -12.76
CA ASN A 141 6.11 6.46 -12.96
C ASN A 141 6.38 5.53 -11.75
N ALA A 142 5.51 5.52 -10.72
CA ALA A 142 5.70 4.70 -9.53
C ALA A 142 5.46 3.20 -9.79
N ARG A 143 4.69 2.88 -10.82
CA ARG A 143 4.38 1.52 -11.27
C ARG A 143 4.62 1.43 -12.78
N GLN A 144 5.01 0.26 -13.25
CA GLN A 144 5.09 0.01 -14.69
C GLN A 144 3.73 -0.36 -15.26
N LEU A 145 2.81 -0.82 -14.40
CA LEU A 145 1.47 -1.26 -14.75
C LEU A 145 0.44 -0.75 -13.76
N ASP A 146 -0.40 0.16 -14.24
CA ASP A 146 -1.57 0.65 -13.51
C ASP A 146 -2.80 -0.21 -13.81
N LEU A 147 -3.79 -0.11 -12.93
CA LEU A 147 -5.05 -0.80 -13.14
C LEU A 147 -5.82 -0.13 -14.28
N GLU A 148 -6.26 -0.93 -15.24
CA GLU A 148 -7.18 -0.47 -16.26
C GLU A 148 -8.61 -0.63 -15.74
N ALA A 149 -9.32 0.48 -15.56
CA ALA A 149 -10.72 0.46 -15.10
C ALA A 149 -11.61 -0.44 -15.97
N ALA A 150 -11.29 -0.60 -17.26
CA ALA A 150 -12.03 -1.48 -18.16
C ALA A 150 -11.85 -2.97 -17.87
N LYS A 151 -10.72 -3.39 -17.28
CA LYS A 151 -10.45 -4.77 -16.87
C LYS A 151 -11.05 -5.09 -15.51
N VAL A 152 -11.11 -4.10 -14.63
CA VAL A 152 -11.61 -4.24 -13.26
C VAL A 152 -13.13 -4.11 -13.21
N TYR A 153 -13.69 -3.13 -13.90
CA TYR A 153 -15.09 -2.75 -13.78
C TYR A 153 -15.88 -2.98 -15.08
N GLN A 154 -17.12 -3.44 -14.90
CA GLN A 154 -18.11 -3.49 -15.97
C GLN A 154 -18.45 -2.07 -16.47
N ALA A 155 -18.85 -1.96 -17.74
CA ALA A 155 -19.31 -0.70 -18.30
C ALA A 155 -20.54 -0.15 -17.55
N GLY A 156 -20.73 1.17 -17.57
CA GLY A 156 -21.84 1.85 -16.90
C GLY A 156 -21.44 2.48 -15.57
N LEU A 157 -22.32 2.39 -14.57
CA LEU A 157 -22.22 3.12 -13.31
C LEU A 157 -20.88 2.92 -12.58
N PRO A 158 -20.29 1.71 -12.45
CA PRO A 158 -19.01 1.53 -11.76
C PRO A 158 -17.86 2.34 -12.39
N ARG A 159 -17.78 2.38 -13.72
CA ARG A 159 -16.76 3.19 -14.43
C ARG A 159 -17.02 4.69 -14.29
N GLN A 160 -18.27 5.11 -14.28
CA GLN A 160 -18.62 6.52 -14.04
C GLN A 160 -18.22 6.95 -12.62
N LEU A 161 -18.52 6.13 -11.61
CA LEU A 161 -18.12 6.38 -10.23
C LEU A 161 -16.60 6.34 -10.05
N GLN A 162 -15.91 5.38 -10.69
CA GLN A 162 -14.45 5.33 -10.66
C GLN A 162 -13.83 6.59 -11.27
N LYS A 163 -14.32 7.04 -12.43
CA LYS A 163 -13.89 8.30 -13.04
C LYS A 163 -14.19 9.48 -12.15
N TYR A 164 -15.38 9.53 -11.55
CA TYR A 164 -15.74 10.58 -10.59
C TYR A 164 -14.74 10.65 -9.42
N MET A 165 -14.33 9.51 -8.85
CA MET A 165 -13.33 9.50 -7.76
C MET A 165 -11.95 10.00 -8.20
N GLN A 166 -11.55 9.76 -9.46
CA GLN A 166 -10.32 10.36 -10.01
C GLN A 166 -10.47 11.86 -10.21
N ASP A 167 -11.59 12.29 -10.79
CA ASP A 167 -11.88 13.71 -11.00
C ASP A 167 -11.93 14.45 -9.65
N LEU A 168 -12.50 13.83 -8.60
CA LEU A 168 -12.52 14.32 -7.22
C LEU A 168 -11.11 14.49 -6.63
N ARG A 169 -10.24 13.48 -6.84
CA ARG A 169 -8.83 13.57 -6.44
C ARG A 169 -8.15 14.76 -7.12
N ASP A 170 -8.30 14.84 -8.43
CA ASP A 170 -7.58 15.83 -9.24
C ASP A 170 -8.07 17.23 -8.91
N LYS A 171 -9.37 17.48 -8.98
CA LYS A 171 -9.94 18.83 -8.94
C LYS A 171 -10.12 19.41 -7.55
N ASP A 172 -10.46 18.56 -6.57
CA ASP A 172 -10.95 19.04 -5.27
C ASP A 172 -9.99 18.73 -4.11
N ILE A 173 -9.14 17.71 -4.27
CA ILE A 173 -8.23 17.26 -3.18
C ILE A 173 -6.79 17.64 -3.44
N ALA A 174 -6.30 17.43 -4.67
CA ALA A 174 -4.92 17.68 -5.07
C ALA A 174 -4.75 19.08 -5.70
N HIS A 175 -5.77 19.58 -6.39
CA HIS A 175 -5.84 20.93 -6.90
C HIS A 175 -6.96 21.70 -6.18
N ASP A 176 -6.88 23.04 -6.19
CA ASP A 176 -7.94 23.94 -5.72
C ASP A 176 -8.63 24.52 -6.96
N ASP A 177 -9.06 23.63 -7.86
CA ASP A 177 -9.91 24.05 -8.97
C ASP A 177 -11.29 24.26 -8.35
N ALA A 178 -11.80 25.49 -8.40
CA ALA A 178 -12.97 25.99 -7.67
C ALA A 178 -14.33 25.35 -8.02
N LEU A 179 -14.38 24.03 -8.21
CA LEU A 179 -15.57 23.25 -8.52
C LEU A 179 -16.40 22.95 -7.27
N VAL A 180 -15.75 22.73 -6.12
CA VAL A 180 -16.44 22.43 -4.85
C VAL A 180 -16.06 23.37 -3.70
N THR A 181 -15.00 24.15 -3.86
CA THR A 181 -14.58 25.20 -2.93
C THR A 181 -14.59 26.56 -3.63
N ASP A 182 -15.34 27.51 -3.10
CA ASP A 182 -15.32 28.90 -3.57
C ASP A 182 -15.12 29.83 -2.38
N SER A 183 -14.44 30.94 -2.64
CA SER A 183 -14.32 32.01 -1.68
C SER A 183 -14.72 33.34 -2.30
N LYS A 184 -15.51 34.10 -1.55
CA LYS A 184 -15.96 35.43 -1.94
C LYS A 184 -15.61 36.40 -0.84
N VAL A 185 -14.91 37.47 -1.23
CA VAL A 185 -14.74 38.64 -0.37
C VAL A 185 -15.95 39.54 -0.60
N CYS A 186 -16.71 39.80 0.46
CA CYS A 186 -17.96 40.55 0.39
C CYS A 186 -17.84 41.80 1.28
N ALA A 187 -18.44 42.90 0.86
CA ALA A 187 -18.59 44.08 1.71
C ALA A 187 -20.02 44.13 2.26
N VAL A 188 -20.14 44.30 3.57
CA VAL A 188 -21.41 44.60 4.23
C VAL A 188 -21.62 46.10 4.12
N LEU A 189 -22.65 46.50 3.37
CA LEU A 189 -22.97 47.90 3.15
C LEU A 189 -23.95 48.41 4.21
N GLY A 190 -23.67 49.60 4.75
CA GLY A 190 -24.57 50.33 5.63
C GLY A 190 -25.43 51.36 4.88
N PRO A 191 -26.15 52.23 5.62
CA PRO A 191 -26.84 53.37 5.03
C PRO A 191 -25.88 54.25 4.21
N ASP A 192 -26.41 54.93 3.18
CA ASP A 192 -25.62 55.76 2.26
C ASP A 192 -25.11 57.05 2.93
N ASN A 193 -24.07 56.89 3.75
CA ASN A 193 -23.39 57.93 4.51
C ASN A 193 -21.87 57.68 4.44
N PRO A 194 -21.03 58.67 4.09
CA PRO A 194 -19.58 58.50 3.95
C PRO A 194 -18.87 57.73 5.07
N ASP A 195 -19.28 57.94 6.33
CA ASP A 195 -18.59 57.35 7.50
C ASP A 195 -19.06 55.92 7.83
N THR A 196 -20.19 55.46 7.28
CA THR A 196 -20.80 54.16 7.63
C THR A 196 -21.22 53.32 6.42
N LYS A 197 -20.85 53.74 5.20
CA LYS A 197 -21.27 53.11 3.94
C LYS A 197 -20.77 51.68 3.79
N VAL A 198 -19.57 51.40 4.28
CA VAL A 198 -19.01 50.04 4.37
C VAL A 198 -18.83 49.74 5.84
N ILE A 199 -19.60 48.78 6.34
CA ILE A 199 -19.59 48.37 7.75
C ILE A 199 -18.43 47.42 8.00
N GLU A 200 -18.32 46.38 7.15
CA GLU A 200 -17.35 45.30 7.34
C GLU A 200 -17.02 44.67 5.99
N VAL A 201 -15.83 44.07 5.89
CA VAL A 201 -15.49 43.16 4.80
C VAL A 201 -15.46 41.74 5.36
N LEU A 202 -16.30 40.87 4.82
CA LEU A 202 -16.42 39.48 5.21
C LEU A 202 -15.76 38.55 4.18
N PHE A 203 -15.25 37.44 4.67
CA PHE A 203 -14.77 36.33 3.84
C PHE A 203 -15.78 35.19 3.91
N LEU A 204 -16.48 34.94 2.81
CA LEU A 204 -17.37 33.79 2.67
C LEU A 204 -16.60 32.64 2.05
N HIS A 205 -16.51 31.54 2.78
CA HIS A 205 -15.97 30.29 2.27
C HIS A 205 -17.09 29.26 2.12
N MET A 206 -17.27 28.77 0.90
CA MET A 206 -18.21 27.70 0.58
C MET A 206 -17.42 26.43 0.28
N ASN A 207 -17.82 25.32 0.88
CA ASN A 207 -17.22 24.01 0.63
C ASN A 207 -18.33 22.95 0.52
N ALA A 208 -18.29 22.12 -0.51
CA ALA A 208 -19.16 20.96 -0.59
C ALA A 208 -18.66 19.87 0.37
N ASP A 209 -19.42 19.60 1.43
CA ASP A 209 -19.12 18.50 2.34
C ASP A 209 -19.45 17.15 1.69
N GLN A 210 -18.45 16.56 1.04
CA GLN A 210 -18.56 15.25 0.39
C GLN A 210 -18.90 14.13 1.39
N LEU A 211 -18.57 14.29 2.68
CA LEU A 211 -18.89 13.31 3.71
C LEU A 211 -20.35 13.40 4.19
N SER A 212 -21.06 14.48 3.84
CA SER A 212 -22.49 14.62 4.09
C SER A 212 -23.35 13.81 3.10
N ASP A 213 -22.80 13.46 1.92
CA ASP A 213 -23.46 12.57 0.97
C ASP A 213 -23.42 11.13 1.50
N PRO A 214 -24.59 10.52 1.81
CA PRO A 214 -24.63 9.17 2.37
C PRO A 214 -24.14 8.09 1.40
N THR A 215 -23.97 8.41 0.11
CA THR A 215 -23.53 7.48 -0.93
C THR A 215 -22.03 7.54 -1.21
N ALA A 216 -21.35 8.63 -0.84
CA ALA A 216 -19.95 8.86 -1.20
C ALA A 216 -19.01 7.76 -0.66
N VAL A 217 -19.05 7.52 0.66
CA VAL A 217 -18.20 6.51 1.31
C VAL A 217 -18.57 5.07 0.88
N PRO A 218 -19.86 4.66 0.86
CA PRO A 218 -20.23 3.33 0.37
C PRO A 218 -19.80 3.06 -1.08
N ASN A 219 -19.92 4.05 -1.98
CA ASN A 219 -19.53 3.91 -3.38
C ASN A 219 -18.01 3.69 -3.51
N LEU A 220 -17.19 4.49 -2.81
CA LEU A 220 -15.74 4.29 -2.81
C LEU A 220 -15.36 2.92 -2.24
N ARG A 221 -15.98 2.51 -1.12
CA ARG A 221 -15.74 1.19 -0.51
C ARG A 221 -16.01 0.06 -1.50
N ARG A 222 -17.15 0.10 -2.18
CA ARG A 222 -17.53 -0.93 -3.15
C ARG A 222 -16.55 -0.99 -4.33
N LEU A 223 -16.20 0.17 -4.90
CA LEU A 223 -15.20 0.23 -5.96
C LEU A 223 -13.85 -0.33 -5.52
N ALA A 224 -13.40 0.00 -4.31
CA ALA A 224 -12.14 -0.49 -3.75
C ALA A 224 -12.18 -2.01 -3.50
N GLN A 225 -13.29 -2.55 -2.98
CA GLN A 225 -13.48 -3.99 -2.79
C GLN A 225 -13.47 -4.76 -4.12
N ASP A 226 -14.16 -4.26 -5.14
CA ASP A 226 -14.18 -4.88 -6.47
C ASP A 226 -12.77 -4.88 -7.09
N ALA A 227 -12.06 -3.76 -7.02
CA ALA A 227 -10.66 -3.68 -7.47
C ALA A 227 -9.72 -4.58 -6.67
N PHE A 228 -9.88 -4.63 -5.35
CA PHE A 228 -9.08 -5.45 -4.47
C PHE A 228 -9.26 -6.94 -4.80
N GLY A 229 -10.51 -7.39 -4.96
CA GLY A 229 -10.82 -8.76 -5.36
C GLY A 229 -10.21 -9.13 -6.72
N TRP A 230 -10.28 -8.22 -7.69
CA TRP A 230 -9.63 -8.41 -8.99
C TRP A 230 -8.10 -8.53 -8.87
N VAL A 231 -7.46 -7.64 -8.10
CA VAL A 231 -6.00 -7.64 -7.89
C VAL A 231 -5.54 -8.92 -7.21
N VAL A 232 -6.26 -9.39 -6.18
CA VAL A 232 -5.97 -10.67 -5.50
C VAL A 232 -6.03 -11.82 -6.51
N ALA A 233 -7.10 -11.91 -7.30
CA ALA A 233 -7.25 -12.98 -8.28
C ALA A 233 -6.16 -12.96 -9.36
N GLU A 234 -5.84 -11.78 -9.89
CA GLU A 234 -4.81 -11.63 -10.92
C GLU A 234 -3.39 -11.87 -10.38
N PHE A 235 -3.12 -11.47 -9.13
CA PHE A 235 -1.86 -11.75 -8.45
C PHE A 235 -1.67 -13.26 -8.29
N GLU A 236 -2.66 -13.96 -7.74
CA GLU A 236 -2.60 -15.41 -7.54
C GLU A 236 -2.41 -16.15 -8.86
N ARG A 237 -3.20 -15.81 -9.89
CA ARG A 237 -3.08 -16.40 -11.23
C ARG A 237 -1.67 -16.22 -11.82
N ARG A 238 -1.09 -15.02 -11.71
CA ARG A 238 0.27 -14.75 -12.22
C ARG A 238 1.35 -15.42 -11.38
N ARG A 239 1.16 -15.49 -10.07
CA ARG A 239 2.07 -16.16 -9.14
C ARG A 239 2.15 -17.64 -9.50
N GLU A 240 1.02 -18.30 -9.69
CA GLU A 240 0.96 -19.71 -10.10
C GLU A 240 1.69 -19.94 -11.42
N LEU A 241 1.44 -19.12 -12.44
CA LEU A 241 2.15 -19.21 -13.72
C LEU A 241 3.67 -19.06 -13.56
N LEU A 242 4.12 -18.11 -12.72
CA LEU A 242 5.55 -17.91 -12.47
C LEU A 242 6.15 -19.07 -11.67
N VAL A 243 5.41 -19.63 -10.71
CA VAL A 243 5.85 -20.79 -9.92
C VAL A 243 6.01 -22.01 -10.83
N GLU A 244 5.06 -22.28 -11.72
CA GLU A 244 5.16 -23.39 -12.69
C GLU A 244 6.34 -23.18 -13.66
N GLU A 245 6.55 -21.95 -14.14
CA GLU A 245 7.71 -21.61 -14.97
C GLU A 245 9.03 -21.88 -14.23
N LEU A 246 9.16 -21.42 -12.99
CA LEU A 246 10.37 -21.62 -12.18
C LEU A 246 10.60 -23.09 -11.82
N ARG A 247 9.54 -23.87 -11.58
CA ARG A 247 9.63 -25.33 -11.35
C ARG A 247 10.15 -26.09 -12.56
N GLY A 248 9.97 -25.53 -13.77
CA GLY A 248 10.52 -26.09 -15.00
C GLY A 248 12.03 -25.90 -15.15
N LEU A 249 12.67 -25.05 -14.34
CA LEU A 249 14.11 -24.80 -14.41
C LEU A 249 14.91 -25.87 -13.64
N PRO A 250 16.13 -26.20 -14.09
CA PRO A 250 17.07 -27.00 -13.30
C PRO A 250 17.35 -26.32 -11.96
N TYR A 251 17.44 -27.13 -10.90
CA TYR A 251 17.65 -26.64 -9.54
C TYR A 251 18.93 -25.81 -9.40
N GLU A 252 19.99 -26.18 -10.12
CA GLU A 252 21.28 -25.48 -10.14
C GLU A 252 21.14 -24.04 -10.67
N GLN A 253 20.18 -23.81 -11.58
CA GLN A 253 19.89 -22.45 -12.07
C GLN A 253 19.14 -21.63 -11.02
N LEU A 254 18.21 -22.25 -10.28
CA LEU A 254 17.44 -21.54 -9.25
C LEU A 254 18.32 -21.08 -8.09
N VAL A 255 19.25 -21.92 -7.62
CA VAL A 255 20.14 -21.57 -6.49
C VAL A 255 21.24 -20.58 -6.85
N THR A 256 21.47 -20.34 -8.14
CA THR A 256 22.45 -19.34 -8.62
C THR A 256 21.82 -17.97 -8.86
N LEU A 257 20.49 -17.84 -8.71
CA LEU A 257 19.82 -16.55 -8.74
C LEU A 257 20.32 -15.65 -7.58
N PRO A 258 20.34 -14.31 -7.78
CA PRO A 258 20.83 -13.39 -6.76
C PRO A 258 20.05 -13.51 -5.45
N VAL A 259 20.68 -13.19 -4.32
CA VAL A 259 19.96 -13.06 -3.03
C VAL A 259 19.28 -11.69 -3.00
N PRO A 260 18.05 -11.56 -2.48
CA PRO A 260 17.38 -10.27 -2.38
C PRO A 260 18.19 -9.29 -1.56
N THR A 261 18.35 -8.07 -2.07
CA THR A 261 18.96 -6.97 -1.31
C THR A 261 17.92 -5.89 -1.06
N ILE A 262 17.69 -5.58 0.21
CA ILE A 262 16.77 -4.51 0.61
C ILE A 262 17.61 -3.28 0.91
N GLN A 263 17.53 -2.30 0.03
CA GLN A 263 18.08 -0.97 0.29
C GLN A 263 16.93 0.03 0.39
N PRO A 264 16.71 0.64 1.57
CA PRO A 264 15.75 1.73 1.69
C PRO A 264 16.14 2.83 0.70
N LYS A 265 15.19 3.26 -0.14
CA LYS A 265 15.42 4.44 -0.99
C LYS A 265 15.68 5.63 -0.06
N LYS A 266 16.84 6.27 -0.20
CA LYS A 266 17.13 7.53 0.50
C LYS A 266 16.26 8.61 -0.13
N TYR A 267 15.27 9.08 0.61
CA TYR A 267 14.61 10.32 0.24
C TYR A 267 15.57 11.48 0.50
N PRO A 268 15.84 12.36 -0.48
CA PRO A 268 16.69 13.50 -0.26
C PRO A 268 15.97 14.43 0.73
N HIS A 269 16.35 14.36 1.99
CA HIS A 269 15.96 15.39 2.95
C HIS A 269 16.82 16.62 2.67
N PRO A 270 16.22 17.80 2.44
CA PRO A 270 17.00 19.02 2.38
C PRO A 270 17.75 19.16 3.69
N VAL A 271 19.08 19.08 3.63
CA VAL A 271 19.91 19.34 4.80
C VAL A 271 19.90 20.86 4.95
N SER A 272 19.41 21.35 6.09
CA SER A 272 19.50 22.78 6.42
C SER A 272 20.96 23.19 6.31
N THR A 273 21.26 24.02 5.31
CA THR A 273 22.58 24.65 5.20
C THR A 273 22.69 25.61 6.39
N PRO A 274 23.74 25.50 7.22
CA PRO A 274 23.90 26.36 8.39
C PRO A 274 23.98 27.85 8.03
#